data_AF-A0A0H4XMW8-F1
#
_entry.id   AF-A0A0H4XMW8-F1
#
_cell.length_a   1.000
_cell.length_b   1.000
_cell.length_c   1.000
_cell.angle_alpha   90.00
_cell.angle_beta   90.00
_cell.angle_gamma   90.00
#
_symmetry.space_group_name_H-M   'P 1'
#
loop_
_entity.id
_entity.type
_entity.pdbx_description
1 polymer ?
#
loop_
_entity_poly.entity_id
_entity_poly.type
_entity_poly.pdbx_seq_one_letter_code
_entity_poly.pdbx_strand_id
1 'polypeptide(L)'
;MIHLTARRTLDLEAPFVSGRPSHVTSASSLVRVGNWLYTVAEEPLHLAAFPLDGDEPGHGVVLFANHQPDEPVSLKSSTPDLEVLCQVGPLSGAPHGALLLLPSGRSEGRHRGAVMALGADGTLAGEARSVDCSALYTQLSRELGPLHIAGAAQAGGLLRLLQRGSGEPGTDALVDLDAERVLRGLEAGALGPDVVRMTRRWELGQAGGMRLTFTAASPLPDGRMVFTATAGNPGTSPAAGGSVVGVLAPDGSPLFLDAPEGPVLLTGVDARVEQGRVHVLLISASEVGASPASLQAATLDAPA
;
A
#
# COMPACT_ATOMS: atom_id res chain seq x y z
N MET A 1 1.40 23.66 -2.62
CA MET A 1 0.84 23.06 -1.41
C MET A 1 -0.47 22.41 -1.78
N ILE A 2 -0.69 21.16 -1.37
CA ILE A 2 -1.86 20.36 -1.74
C ILE A 2 -2.97 20.60 -0.72
N HIS A 3 -4.11 21.11 -1.19
CA HIS A 3 -5.29 21.27 -0.33
C HIS A 3 -6.04 19.95 -0.21
N LEU A 4 -6.22 19.49 1.02
CA LEU A 4 -6.93 18.24 1.33
C LEU A 4 -8.38 18.54 1.71
N THR A 5 -9.32 17.77 1.15
CA THR A 5 -10.73 17.81 1.52
C THR A 5 -11.11 16.49 2.17
N ALA A 6 -11.59 16.51 3.41
CA ALA A 6 -12.09 15.33 4.08
C ALA A 6 -13.28 14.72 3.30
N ARG A 7 -13.28 13.40 3.15
CA ARG A 7 -14.34 12.65 2.44
C ARG A 7 -15.16 11.80 3.39
N ARG A 8 -14.50 11.00 4.21
CA ARG A 8 -15.14 10.12 5.20
C ARG A 8 -14.13 9.66 6.24
N THR A 9 -14.64 9.18 7.37
CA THR A 9 -13.91 8.31 8.30
C THR A 9 -13.97 6.86 7.81
N LEU A 10 -12.95 6.07 8.16
CA LEU A 10 -12.87 4.65 7.84
C LEU A 10 -13.55 3.80 8.92
N ASP A 11 -14.84 4.05 9.12
CA ASP A 11 -15.68 3.34 10.10
C ASP A 11 -16.11 1.97 9.58
N LEU A 12 -16.13 0.99 10.48
CA LEU A 12 -16.54 -0.39 10.22
C LEU A 12 -17.94 -0.63 10.80
N GLU A 13 -18.71 -1.52 10.18
CA GLU A 13 -20.06 -1.89 10.63
C GLU A 13 -20.07 -2.48 12.05
N ALA A 14 -18.97 -3.13 12.43
CA ALA A 14 -18.71 -3.68 13.74
C ALA A 14 -17.20 -3.75 13.99
N PRO A 15 -16.75 -3.86 15.24
CA PRO A 15 -15.35 -4.18 15.53
C PRO A 15 -14.92 -5.46 14.83
N PHE A 16 -13.80 -5.42 14.11
CA PHE A 16 -13.26 -6.63 13.47
C PHE A 16 -12.85 -7.70 14.50
N VAL A 17 -12.41 -7.25 15.68
CA VAL A 17 -12.08 -8.09 16.83
C VAL A 17 -12.80 -7.55 18.06
N SER A 18 -13.33 -8.47 18.88
CA SER A 18 -14.01 -8.11 20.13
C SER A 18 -13.12 -7.23 21.03
N GLY A 19 -13.69 -6.16 21.57
CA GLY A 19 -12.98 -5.21 22.44
C GLY A 19 -12.13 -4.17 21.70
N ARG A 20 -12.13 -4.15 20.37
CA ARG A 20 -11.53 -3.07 19.55
C ARG A 20 -12.60 -2.07 19.08
N PRO A 21 -12.19 -0.87 18.61
CA PRO A 21 -13.12 0.07 17.99
C PRO A 21 -13.71 -0.47 16.67
N SER A 22 -14.88 0.02 16.29
CA SER A 22 -15.55 -0.26 15.02
C SER A 22 -15.06 0.70 13.92
N HIS A 23 -13.75 0.86 13.79
CA HIS A 23 -13.12 1.69 12.76
C HIS A 23 -11.67 1.26 12.54
N VAL A 24 -11.13 1.60 11.38
CA VAL A 24 -9.70 1.41 11.07
C VAL A 24 -8.89 2.51 11.71
N THR A 25 -7.94 2.16 12.58
CA THR A 25 -7.04 3.12 13.25
C THR A 25 -5.77 3.37 12.44
N SER A 26 -5.15 2.31 11.92
CA SER A 26 -3.97 2.33 11.06
C SER A 26 -4.23 1.58 9.77
N ALA A 27 -3.82 2.19 8.66
CA ALA A 27 -3.93 1.64 7.32
C ALA A 27 -2.71 2.04 6.48
N SER A 28 -2.19 1.13 5.66
CA SER A 28 -0.91 1.30 4.94
C SER A 28 -1.01 1.33 3.41
N SER A 29 -2.22 1.24 2.85
CA SER A 29 -2.41 1.24 1.40
C SER A 29 -3.85 1.61 1.01
N LEU A 30 -4.07 2.01 -0.23
CA LEU A 30 -5.42 2.29 -0.74
C LEU A 30 -5.54 1.86 -2.19
N VAL A 31 -6.57 1.09 -2.52
CA VAL A 31 -6.87 0.70 -3.90
C VAL A 31 -8.35 0.92 -4.16
N ARG A 32 -8.68 1.65 -5.22
CA ARG A 32 -10.06 1.82 -5.68
C ARG A 32 -10.36 0.91 -6.87
N VAL A 33 -11.33 0.01 -6.72
CA VAL A 33 -11.84 -0.85 -7.81
C VAL A 33 -13.34 -0.63 -7.95
N GLY A 34 -13.80 -0.23 -9.14
CA GLY A 34 -15.21 0.08 -9.35
C GLY A 34 -15.71 1.13 -8.34
N ASN A 35 -16.74 0.75 -7.57
CA ASN A 35 -17.34 1.56 -6.51
C ASN A 35 -16.85 1.21 -5.09
N TRP A 36 -15.70 0.53 -4.99
CA TRP A 36 -15.15 0.04 -3.73
C TRP A 36 -13.75 0.61 -3.49
N LEU A 37 -13.47 0.86 -2.22
CA LEU A 37 -12.15 1.18 -1.68
C LEU A 37 -11.68 0.03 -0.81
N TYR A 38 -10.42 -0.35 -0.98
CA TYR A 38 -9.77 -1.41 -0.23
C TYR A 38 -8.51 -0.87 0.44
N THR A 39 -8.29 -1.25 1.70
CA THR A 39 -7.09 -0.90 2.46
C THR A 39 -6.69 -2.07 3.35
N VAL A 40 -5.39 -2.23 3.57
CA VAL A 40 -4.89 -3.08 4.65
C VAL A 40 -5.01 -2.30 5.95
N ALA A 41 -5.70 -2.86 6.94
CA ALA A 41 -5.75 -2.37 8.30
C ALA A 41 -4.79 -3.20 9.16
N GLU A 42 -3.97 -2.59 10.01
CA GLU A 42 -2.82 -3.25 10.65
C GLU A 42 -3.10 -3.77 12.07
N GLU A 43 -4.06 -3.17 12.77
CA GLU A 43 -4.34 -3.47 14.17
C GLU A 43 -5.84 -3.61 14.47
N PRO A 44 -6.41 -4.81 14.35
CA PRO A 44 -5.81 -6.08 13.91
C PRO A 44 -5.59 -6.15 12.39
N LEU A 45 -4.70 -7.03 11.93
CA LEU A 45 -4.43 -7.22 10.51
C LEU A 45 -5.65 -7.78 9.76
N HIS A 46 -6.21 -7.01 8.83
CA HIS A 46 -7.27 -7.44 7.91
C HIS A 46 -7.33 -6.58 6.66
N LEU A 47 -8.05 -7.05 5.64
CA LEU A 47 -8.44 -6.20 4.52
C LEU A 47 -9.76 -5.53 4.89
N ALA A 48 -9.85 -4.20 4.78
CA ALA A 48 -11.09 -3.47 4.98
C ALA A 48 -11.62 -2.98 3.63
N ALA A 49 -12.92 -3.15 3.42
CA ALA A 49 -13.63 -2.79 2.21
C ALA A 49 -14.69 -1.74 2.51
N PHE A 50 -14.70 -0.65 1.74
CA PHE A 50 -15.61 0.48 1.93
C PHE A 50 -16.30 0.83 0.62
N PRO A 51 -17.59 1.22 0.65
CA PRO A 51 -18.18 1.95 -0.46
C PRO A 51 -17.37 3.20 -0.76
N LEU A 52 -17.15 3.48 -2.04
CA LEU A 52 -16.46 4.68 -2.49
C LEU A 52 -17.21 5.96 -2.10
N ASP A 53 -18.53 5.93 -2.30
CA ASP A 53 -19.43 7.06 -2.11
C ASP A 53 -20.33 6.84 -0.90
N GLY A 54 -20.73 7.96 -0.29
CA GLY A 54 -21.54 7.98 0.92
C GLY A 54 -20.75 7.69 2.20
N ASP A 55 -21.48 7.69 3.31
CA ASP A 55 -20.94 7.54 4.67
C ASP A 55 -21.22 6.15 5.26
N GLU A 56 -21.73 5.22 4.45
CA GLU A 56 -22.00 3.84 4.88
C GLU A 56 -20.69 3.18 5.37
N PRO A 57 -20.73 2.51 6.54
CA PRO A 57 -19.54 1.89 7.09
C PRO A 57 -19.01 0.78 6.18
N GLY A 58 -17.70 0.54 6.26
CA GLY A 58 -17.07 -0.60 5.62
C GLY A 58 -17.24 -1.89 6.42
N HIS A 59 -16.67 -2.95 5.90
CA HIS A 59 -16.58 -4.24 6.59
C HIS A 59 -15.16 -4.80 6.47
N GLY A 60 -14.79 -5.62 7.45
CA GLY A 60 -13.51 -6.30 7.44
C GLY A 60 -13.60 -7.67 6.78
N VAL A 61 -12.52 -8.06 6.12
CA VAL A 61 -12.38 -9.30 5.37
C VAL A 61 -11.20 -10.08 5.95
N VAL A 62 -11.49 -11.30 6.40
CA VAL A 62 -10.48 -12.23 6.92
C VAL A 62 -9.65 -12.75 5.75
N LEU A 63 -8.35 -12.49 5.78
CA LEU A 63 -7.42 -12.95 4.73
C LEU A 63 -6.97 -14.39 4.94
N PHE A 64 -6.72 -14.79 6.19
CA PHE A 64 -6.27 -16.14 6.50
C PHE A 64 -6.95 -16.63 7.79
N ALA A 65 -7.39 -17.89 7.80
CA ALA A 65 -8.07 -18.50 8.95
C ALA A 65 -7.21 -18.51 10.24
N ASN A 66 -5.88 -18.55 10.08
CA ASN A 66 -4.90 -18.58 11.17
C ASN A 66 -4.53 -17.16 11.66
N HIS A 67 -5.40 -16.17 11.50
CA HIS A 67 -5.19 -14.81 12.03
C HIS A 67 -6.22 -14.55 13.10
N GLN A 68 -6.12 -15.31 14.19
CA GLN A 68 -6.79 -14.95 15.41
C GLN A 68 -5.88 -14.04 16.24
N PRO A 69 -6.38 -12.89 16.72
CA PRO A 69 -5.60 -11.91 17.49
C PRO A 69 -5.02 -12.46 18.80
N ASP A 70 -5.53 -13.59 19.29
CA ASP A 70 -5.11 -14.28 20.52
C ASP A 70 -4.09 -15.40 20.31
N GLU A 71 -3.45 -15.48 19.13
CA GLU A 71 -2.47 -16.52 18.88
C GLU A 71 -1.24 -16.43 19.84
N PRO A 72 -0.78 -17.59 20.37
CA PRO A 72 0.45 -17.68 21.16
C PRO A 72 1.62 -16.94 20.51
N VAL A 73 2.49 -16.34 21.32
CA VAL A 73 3.68 -15.58 20.86
C VAL A 73 4.56 -16.39 19.89
N SER A 74 4.59 -17.73 20.02
CA SER A 74 5.29 -18.62 19.09
C SER A 74 4.71 -18.63 17.67
N LEU A 75 3.40 -18.42 17.51
CA LEU A 75 2.69 -18.35 16.22
C LEU A 75 2.67 -16.93 15.64
N LYS A 76 2.89 -15.87 16.45
CA LYS A 76 3.11 -14.50 15.95
C LYS A 76 4.28 -14.40 14.97
N SER A 77 5.28 -15.28 15.05
CA SER A 77 6.36 -15.31 14.05
C SER A 77 5.86 -15.72 12.64
N SER A 78 4.73 -16.43 12.55
CA SER A 78 4.12 -16.93 11.32
C SER A 78 2.95 -16.08 10.77
N THR A 79 2.48 -15.08 11.53
CA THR A 79 1.48 -14.12 11.03
C THR A 79 2.16 -13.22 9.97
N PRO A 80 1.67 -13.16 8.71
CA PRO A 80 2.04 -12.18 7.70
C PRO A 80 2.07 -10.75 8.25
N ASP A 81 3.02 -9.95 7.78
CA ASP A 81 3.09 -8.51 7.98
C ASP A 81 2.65 -7.79 6.71
N LEU A 82 1.42 -8.06 6.25
CA LEU A 82 0.87 -7.40 5.06
C LEU A 82 0.73 -5.91 5.33
N GLU A 83 1.36 -5.09 4.50
CA GLU A 83 1.26 -3.62 4.54
C GLU A 83 0.86 -3.07 3.15
N VAL A 84 1.19 -3.80 2.09
CA VAL A 84 1.05 -3.30 0.72
C VAL A 84 -0.13 -3.95 0.01
N LEU A 85 -0.94 -3.13 -0.65
CA LEU A 85 -2.05 -3.52 -1.50
C LEU A 85 -1.86 -2.95 -2.90
N CYS A 86 -2.05 -3.76 -3.93
CA CYS A 86 -2.01 -3.35 -5.32
C CYS A 86 -3.06 -4.09 -6.13
N GLN A 87 -3.74 -3.41 -7.04
CA GLN A 87 -4.54 -4.10 -8.05
C GLN A 87 -3.61 -4.72 -9.10
N VAL A 88 -3.88 -5.96 -9.46
CA VAL A 88 -3.19 -6.65 -10.55
C VAL A 88 -4.15 -7.07 -11.67
N GLY A 89 -3.57 -7.27 -12.85
CA GLY A 89 -4.29 -7.71 -14.04
C GLY A 89 -4.95 -9.10 -13.88
N PRO A 90 -5.75 -9.53 -14.88
CA PRO A 90 -6.44 -10.82 -14.86
C PRO A 90 -5.51 -12.01 -14.61
N LEU A 91 -6.03 -13.00 -13.87
CA LEU A 91 -5.40 -14.30 -13.61
C LEU A 91 -6.34 -15.44 -14.00
N SER A 92 -5.82 -16.65 -14.13
CA SER A 92 -6.63 -17.86 -14.21
C SER A 92 -7.57 -17.96 -13.00
N GLY A 93 -8.89 -17.96 -13.25
CA GLY A 93 -9.92 -17.94 -12.21
C GLY A 93 -10.28 -16.55 -11.65
N ALA A 94 -9.61 -15.49 -12.10
CA ALA A 94 -9.90 -14.10 -11.72
C ALA A 94 -9.91 -13.18 -12.98
N PRO A 95 -10.92 -13.31 -13.86
CA PRO A 95 -10.93 -12.63 -15.16
C PRO A 95 -11.04 -11.10 -15.06
N HIS A 96 -11.51 -10.57 -13.92
CA HIS A 96 -11.61 -9.14 -13.66
C HIS A 96 -10.39 -8.57 -12.90
N GLY A 97 -9.32 -9.35 -12.81
CA GLY A 97 -8.14 -9.00 -12.02
C GLY A 97 -8.25 -9.45 -10.57
N ALA A 98 -7.27 -9.03 -9.78
CA ALA A 98 -7.18 -9.38 -8.38
C ALA A 98 -6.55 -8.25 -7.56
N LEU A 99 -6.73 -8.29 -6.24
CA LEU A 99 -5.90 -7.55 -5.30
C LEU A 99 -4.73 -8.44 -4.88
N LEU A 100 -3.53 -7.91 -4.98
CA LEU A 100 -2.30 -8.48 -4.44
C LEU A 100 -1.96 -7.78 -3.14
N LEU A 101 -1.81 -8.56 -2.07
CA LEU A 101 -1.35 -8.13 -0.77
C LEU A 101 0.06 -8.67 -0.55
N LEU A 102 1.00 -7.77 -0.25
CA LEU A 102 2.40 -8.11 -0.03
C LEU A 102 2.83 -7.83 1.41
N PRO A 103 3.66 -8.72 1.99
CA PRO A 103 4.29 -8.47 3.27
C PRO A 103 5.28 -7.30 3.18
N SER A 104 5.51 -6.58 4.27
CA SER A 104 6.51 -5.51 4.29
C SER A 104 7.95 -6.05 4.26
N GLY A 105 8.16 -7.30 4.69
CA GLY A 105 9.48 -7.93 4.67
C GLY A 105 10.40 -7.46 5.81
N ARG A 106 9.84 -6.75 6.80
CA ARG A 106 10.57 -6.29 7.98
C ARG A 106 10.88 -7.41 8.96
N SER A 107 10.03 -8.44 8.97
CA SER A 107 10.13 -9.55 9.90
C SER A 107 10.65 -10.80 9.19
N GLU A 108 11.76 -11.36 9.68
CA GLU A 108 12.28 -12.61 9.14
C GLU A 108 11.20 -13.71 9.17
N GLY A 109 10.99 -14.37 8.04
CA GLY A 109 10.05 -15.49 7.91
C GLY A 109 8.59 -15.10 7.61
N ARG A 110 8.23 -13.81 7.61
CA ARG A 110 6.88 -13.33 7.27
C ARG A 110 6.77 -12.99 5.78
N HIS A 111 7.02 -13.94 4.89
CA HIS A 111 7.01 -13.70 3.44
C HIS A 111 5.76 -14.22 2.73
N ARG A 112 4.66 -14.36 3.47
CA ARG A 112 3.40 -14.85 2.93
C ARG A 112 2.52 -13.68 2.49
N GLY A 113 2.39 -13.51 1.17
CA GLY A 113 1.42 -12.61 0.55
C GLY A 113 0.05 -13.26 0.35
N ALA A 114 -0.92 -12.47 -0.11
CA ALA A 114 -2.26 -12.94 -0.45
C ALA A 114 -2.73 -12.40 -1.80
N VAL A 115 -3.57 -13.17 -2.50
CA VAL A 115 -4.26 -12.74 -3.72
C VAL A 115 -5.76 -12.94 -3.54
N MET A 116 -6.54 -11.90 -3.76
CA MET A 116 -7.99 -11.93 -3.72
C MET A 116 -8.55 -11.61 -5.09
N ALA A 117 -9.34 -12.52 -5.67
CA ALA A 117 -9.95 -12.26 -6.98
C ALA A 117 -10.98 -11.14 -6.87
N LEU A 118 -11.14 -10.39 -7.96
CA LEU A 118 -12.16 -9.35 -8.09
C LEU A 118 -13.33 -9.84 -8.94
N GLY A 119 -14.53 -9.44 -8.56
CA GLY A 119 -15.76 -9.55 -9.34
C GLY A 119 -15.85 -8.45 -10.40
N ALA A 120 -16.85 -8.57 -11.28
CA ALA A 120 -17.05 -7.64 -12.40
C ALA A 120 -17.37 -6.20 -11.95
N ASP A 121 -18.00 -6.05 -10.79
CA ASP A 121 -18.36 -4.78 -10.14
C ASP A 121 -17.26 -4.25 -9.20
N GLY A 122 -16.14 -4.96 -9.12
CA GLY A 122 -15.01 -4.63 -8.27
C GLY A 122 -15.11 -5.18 -6.85
N THR A 123 -16.14 -5.97 -6.50
CA THR A 123 -16.19 -6.66 -5.21
C THR A 123 -15.12 -7.74 -5.11
N LEU A 124 -14.87 -8.24 -3.90
CA LEU A 124 -14.04 -9.44 -3.72
C LEU A 124 -14.82 -10.68 -4.13
N ALA A 125 -14.13 -11.63 -4.77
CA ALA A 125 -14.69 -12.89 -5.23
C ALA A 125 -13.86 -14.07 -4.69
N GLY A 126 -14.52 -14.98 -3.96
CA GLY A 126 -13.88 -16.16 -3.40
C GLY A 126 -12.95 -15.90 -2.21
N GLU A 127 -12.17 -16.91 -1.85
CA GLU A 127 -11.23 -16.86 -0.72
C GLU A 127 -9.86 -16.33 -1.14
N ALA A 128 -9.14 -15.75 -0.18
CA ALA A 128 -7.76 -15.32 -0.41
C ALA A 128 -6.84 -16.52 -0.63
N ARG A 129 -6.05 -16.47 -1.71
CA ARG A 129 -5.01 -17.45 -2.01
C ARG A 129 -3.66 -16.97 -1.49
N SER A 130 -2.92 -17.88 -0.87
CA SER A 130 -1.56 -17.59 -0.41
C SER A 130 -0.58 -17.45 -1.58
N VAL A 131 0.38 -16.55 -1.44
CA VAL A 131 1.55 -16.44 -2.35
C VAL A 131 2.83 -16.40 -1.54
N ASP A 132 3.77 -17.28 -1.84
CA ASP A 132 5.09 -17.28 -1.22
C ASP A 132 6.00 -16.23 -1.87
N CYS A 133 6.42 -15.23 -1.10
CA CYS A 133 7.33 -14.17 -1.54
C CYS A 133 8.78 -14.40 -1.08
N SER A 134 9.08 -15.54 -0.44
CA SER A 134 10.37 -15.78 0.23
C SER A 134 11.56 -15.68 -0.71
N ALA A 135 11.46 -16.26 -1.91
CA ALA A 135 12.56 -16.27 -2.86
C ALA A 135 12.84 -14.87 -3.43
N LEU A 136 11.79 -14.14 -3.79
CA LEU A 136 11.88 -12.73 -4.18
C LEU A 136 12.51 -11.89 -3.05
N TYR A 137 12.02 -12.00 -1.82
CA TYR A 137 12.45 -11.16 -0.71
C TYR A 137 13.87 -11.48 -0.28
N THR A 138 14.29 -12.75 -0.37
CA THR A 138 15.69 -13.14 -0.16
C THR A 138 16.62 -12.49 -1.19
N GLN A 139 16.18 -12.38 -2.44
CA GLN A 139 16.97 -11.72 -3.48
C GLN A 139 17.05 -10.21 -3.24
N LEU A 140 15.91 -9.56 -2.96
CA LEU A 140 15.86 -8.12 -2.71
C LEU A 140 16.66 -7.73 -1.46
N SER A 141 16.61 -8.54 -0.39
CA SER A 141 17.34 -8.25 0.84
C SER A 141 18.86 -8.35 0.67
N ARG A 142 19.35 -9.24 -0.20
CA ARG A 142 20.77 -9.31 -0.58
C ARG A 142 21.25 -8.04 -1.30
N GLU A 143 20.37 -7.40 -2.07
CA GLU A 143 20.71 -6.21 -2.87
C GLU A 143 20.52 -4.90 -2.09
N LEU A 144 19.42 -4.80 -1.34
CA LEU A 144 18.97 -3.57 -0.68
C LEU A 144 19.24 -3.54 0.83
N GLY A 145 19.60 -4.69 1.43
CA GLY A 145 19.71 -4.83 2.88
C GLY A 145 18.34 -5.13 3.53
N PRO A 146 18.11 -4.68 4.77
CA PRO A 146 16.82 -4.86 5.45
C PRO A 146 15.65 -4.33 4.62
N LEU A 147 14.62 -5.16 4.42
CA LEU A 147 13.46 -4.81 3.60
C LEU A 147 12.37 -4.12 4.40
N HIS A 148 11.71 -3.18 3.73
CA HIS A 148 10.45 -2.59 4.15
C HIS A 148 9.71 -2.15 2.88
N ILE A 149 9.01 -3.07 2.23
CA ILE A 149 8.17 -2.76 1.09
C ILE A 149 6.95 -2.01 1.60
N ALA A 150 6.77 -0.77 1.15
CA ALA A 150 5.74 0.16 1.63
C ALA A 150 4.71 0.53 0.56
N GLY A 151 4.96 0.22 -0.70
CA GLY A 151 3.99 0.46 -1.77
C GLY A 151 4.21 -0.43 -2.97
N ALA A 152 3.15 -0.61 -3.76
CA ALA A 152 3.23 -1.28 -5.04
C ALA A 152 2.22 -0.70 -6.02
N ALA A 153 2.59 -0.64 -7.30
CA ALA A 153 1.70 -0.21 -8.37
C ALA A 153 2.00 -0.98 -9.66
N GLN A 154 0.97 -1.53 -10.29
CA GLN A 154 1.09 -2.15 -11.62
C GLN A 154 0.76 -1.13 -12.71
N ALA A 155 1.75 -0.79 -13.54
CA ALA A 155 1.59 0.13 -14.67
C ALA A 155 2.60 -0.18 -15.78
N GLY A 156 2.23 0.04 -17.05
CA GLY A 156 3.17 -0.02 -18.18
C GLY A 156 3.93 -1.36 -18.34
N GLY A 157 3.30 -2.49 -18.00
CA GLY A 157 3.94 -3.82 -18.06
C GLY A 157 4.90 -4.12 -16.90
N LEU A 158 4.92 -3.27 -15.88
CA LEU A 158 5.70 -3.46 -14.66
C LEU A 158 4.77 -3.55 -13.45
N LEU A 159 5.19 -4.33 -12.44
CA LEU A 159 4.78 -4.11 -11.05
C LEU A 159 5.95 -3.44 -10.35
N ARG A 160 5.81 -2.16 -9.98
CA ARG A 160 6.84 -1.41 -9.29
C ARG A 160 6.59 -1.47 -7.78
N LEU A 161 7.59 -1.91 -7.02
CA LEU A 161 7.58 -1.85 -5.56
C LEU A 161 8.34 -0.62 -5.08
N LEU A 162 7.87 -0.05 -3.96
CA LEU A 162 8.54 1.00 -3.20
C LEU A 162 9.16 0.38 -1.95
N GLN A 163 10.49 0.31 -1.92
CA GLN A 163 11.25 0.01 -0.71
C GLN A 163 11.38 1.30 0.10
N ARG A 164 10.99 1.23 1.38
CA ARG A 164 11.16 2.26 2.38
C ARG A 164 12.50 2.09 3.10
N GLY A 165 13.33 3.12 3.08
CA GLY A 165 14.53 3.17 3.89
C GLY A 165 14.20 3.59 5.33
N SER A 166 14.03 2.65 6.26
CA SER A 166 13.94 2.99 7.69
C SER A 166 15.29 2.86 8.39
N GLY A 167 15.91 4.00 8.74
CA GLY A 167 17.20 4.07 9.45
C GLY A 167 18.44 3.96 8.56
N GLU A 168 19.63 4.09 9.15
CA GLU A 168 20.91 3.81 8.49
C GLU A 168 21.21 2.31 8.55
N PRO A 169 21.56 1.61 7.45
CA PRO A 169 21.83 2.10 6.09
C PRO A 169 20.62 2.02 5.13
N GLY A 170 19.39 1.94 5.66
CA GLY A 170 18.15 1.77 4.90
C GLY A 170 18.02 2.80 3.77
N THR A 171 17.97 2.31 2.54
CA THR A 171 17.86 3.17 1.35
C THR A 171 16.49 2.98 0.71
N ASP A 172 15.81 4.08 0.39
CA ASP A 172 14.60 4.01 -0.42
C ASP A 172 14.96 3.49 -1.80
N ALA A 173 14.11 2.69 -2.41
CA ALA A 173 14.38 2.18 -3.75
C ALA A 173 13.08 1.91 -4.53
N LEU A 174 13.20 1.99 -5.85
CA LEU A 174 12.23 1.45 -6.79
C LEU A 174 12.70 0.06 -7.23
N VAL A 175 11.81 -0.92 -7.16
CA VAL A 175 12.06 -2.27 -7.69
C VAL A 175 11.06 -2.54 -8.79
N ASP A 176 11.53 -2.61 -10.02
CA ASP A 176 10.71 -2.92 -11.18
C ASP A 176 10.66 -4.44 -11.39
N LEU A 177 9.47 -4.99 -11.27
CA LEU A 177 9.17 -6.39 -11.58
C LEU A 177 8.49 -6.49 -12.93
N ASP A 178 8.79 -7.56 -13.67
CA ASP A 178 8.11 -7.89 -14.92
C ASP A 178 6.67 -8.33 -14.62
N ALA A 179 5.68 -7.56 -15.08
CA ALA A 179 4.29 -7.81 -14.70
C ALA A 179 3.78 -9.18 -15.20
N GLU A 180 4.19 -9.62 -16.38
CA GLU A 180 3.76 -10.93 -16.90
C GLU A 180 4.33 -12.08 -16.08
N ARG A 181 5.61 -11.99 -15.69
CA ARG A 181 6.23 -12.99 -14.81
C ARG A 181 5.61 -12.97 -13.42
N VAL A 182 5.27 -11.78 -12.90
CA VAL A 182 4.52 -11.66 -11.64
C VAL A 182 3.20 -12.39 -11.76
N LEU A 183 2.36 -12.10 -12.76
CA LEU A 183 1.06 -12.76 -12.93
C LEU A 183 1.19 -14.29 -13.00
N ARG A 184 2.16 -14.81 -13.76
CA ARG A 184 2.46 -16.25 -13.80
C ARG A 184 2.88 -16.81 -12.43
N GLY A 185 3.69 -16.06 -11.69
CA GLY A 185 4.09 -16.43 -10.32
C GLY A 185 2.90 -16.46 -9.35
N LEU A 186 1.96 -15.51 -9.47
CA LEU A 186 0.72 -15.48 -8.67
C LEU A 186 -0.21 -16.66 -8.97
N GLU A 187 -0.23 -17.14 -10.21
CA GLU A 187 -0.93 -18.36 -10.61
C GLU A 187 -0.25 -19.63 -10.06
N ALA A 188 1.09 -19.65 -10.07
CA ALA A 188 1.89 -20.72 -9.50
C ALA A 188 1.94 -20.70 -7.95
N GLY A 189 1.49 -19.61 -7.32
CA GLY A 189 1.48 -19.43 -5.86
C GLY A 189 2.81 -18.98 -5.25
N ALA A 190 3.78 -18.52 -6.05
CA ALA A 190 5.08 -18.05 -5.56
C ALA A 190 5.71 -17.00 -6.47
N LEU A 191 6.39 -16.02 -5.87
CA LEU A 191 7.19 -15.01 -6.56
C LEU A 191 8.68 -15.32 -6.42
N GLY A 192 9.32 -15.58 -7.55
CA GLY A 192 10.74 -15.87 -7.66
C GLY A 192 11.60 -14.64 -7.98
N PRO A 193 12.94 -14.75 -7.87
CA PRO A 193 13.86 -13.67 -8.22
C PRO A 193 13.85 -13.33 -9.72
N ASP A 194 13.37 -14.23 -10.57
CA ASP A 194 13.29 -14.06 -12.03
C ASP A 194 12.28 -12.98 -12.46
N VAL A 195 11.39 -12.56 -11.56
CA VAL A 195 10.47 -11.44 -11.81
C VAL A 195 11.20 -10.08 -11.75
N VAL A 196 12.36 -9.97 -11.09
CA VAL A 196 13.07 -8.70 -10.90
C VAL A 196 13.73 -8.28 -12.21
N ARG A 197 13.41 -7.07 -12.69
CA ARG A 197 14.05 -6.47 -13.88
C ARG A 197 15.14 -5.49 -13.51
N MET A 198 14.87 -4.63 -12.52
CA MET A 198 15.77 -3.55 -12.14
C MET A 198 15.47 -3.09 -10.71
N THR A 199 16.53 -2.74 -9.99
CA THR A 199 16.46 -2.06 -8.70
C THR A 199 17.17 -0.73 -8.81
N ARG A 200 16.55 0.35 -8.33
CA ARG A 200 17.15 1.70 -8.32
C ARG A 200 16.99 2.34 -6.96
N ARG A 201 18.12 2.62 -6.30
CA ARG A 201 18.14 3.42 -5.06
C ARG A 201 17.63 4.83 -5.34
N TRP A 202 16.95 5.39 -4.36
CA TRP A 202 16.26 6.65 -4.47
C TRP A 202 16.54 7.54 -3.28
N GLU A 203 16.72 8.84 -3.53
CA GLU A 203 16.80 9.88 -2.51
C GLU A 203 15.64 10.85 -2.73
N LEU A 204 14.66 10.83 -1.81
CA LEU A 204 13.47 11.68 -1.88
C LEU A 204 13.71 13.10 -1.38
N GLY A 205 14.90 13.39 -0.86
CA GLY A 205 15.22 14.63 -0.18
C GLY A 205 14.70 14.66 1.26
N GLN A 206 14.41 15.85 1.76
CA GLN A 206 14.04 16.09 3.15
C GLN A 206 12.84 17.04 3.25
N ALA A 207 12.02 16.85 4.28
CA ALA A 207 11.00 17.80 4.72
C ALA A 207 11.17 18.04 6.23
N GLY A 208 11.10 19.31 6.66
CA GLY A 208 11.33 19.67 8.06
C GLY A 208 12.71 19.23 8.60
N GLY A 209 13.73 19.12 7.75
CA GLY A 209 15.07 18.64 8.12
C GLY A 209 15.17 17.12 8.36
N MET A 210 14.10 16.37 8.09
CA MET A 210 14.07 14.91 8.19
C MET A 210 13.98 14.28 6.79
N ARG A 211 14.63 13.13 6.62
CA ARG A 211 14.60 12.38 5.37
C ARG A 211 13.19 11.90 5.04
N LEU A 212 12.78 12.08 3.79
CA LEU A 212 11.55 11.53 3.25
C LEU A 212 11.74 10.05 2.89
N THR A 213 10.74 9.23 3.22
CA THR A 213 10.70 7.79 2.89
C THR A 213 9.35 7.45 2.26
N PHE A 214 9.32 6.50 1.33
CA PHE A 214 8.05 6.06 0.72
C PHE A 214 7.05 5.49 1.75
N THR A 215 5.76 5.69 1.51
CA THR A 215 4.67 5.13 2.33
C THR A 215 3.56 4.43 1.55
N ALA A 216 3.30 4.81 0.29
CA ALA A 216 2.32 4.13 -0.56
C ALA A 216 2.53 4.49 -2.04
N ALA A 217 1.90 3.74 -2.94
CA ALA A 217 1.94 3.94 -4.39
C ALA A 217 0.56 3.73 -5.04
N SER A 218 0.30 4.41 -6.14
CA SER A 218 -0.86 4.18 -7.00
C SER A 218 -0.49 4.37 -8.49
N PRO A 219 -0.90 3.47 -9.38
CA PRO A 219 -0.60 3.59 -10.81
C PRO A 219 -1.44 4.68 -11.48
N LEU A 220 -0.88 5.30 -12.52
CA LEU A 220 -1.64 6.10 -13.49
C LEU A 220 -1.74 5.37 -14.84
N PRO A 221 -2.79 5.62 -15.64
CA PRO A 221 -3.04 4.87 -16.89
C PRO A 221 -1.94 4.98 -17.95
N ASP A 222 -1.14 6.05 -17.90
CA ASP A 222 -0.06 6.33 -18.84
C ASP A 222 1.31 5.76 -18.42
N GLY A 223 1.33 4.93 -17.38
CA GLY A 223 2.56 4.33 -16.85
C GLY A 223 3.25 5.16 -15.77
N ARG A 224 2.80 6.40 -15.53
CA ARG A 224 3.24 7.16 -14.35
C ARG A 224 2.73 6.51 -13.07
N MET A 225 3.25 6.99 -11.95
CA MET A 225 2.87 6.52 -10.63
C MET A 225 2.80 7.68 -9.65
N VAL A 226 1.72 7.77 -8.89
CA VAL A 226 1.64 8.64 -7.72
C VAL A 226 2.20 7.88 -6.52
N PHE A 227 2.93 8.56 -5.65
CA PHE A 227 3.39 8.01 -4.38
C PHE A 227 3.17 9.00 -3.24
N THR A 228 3.08 8.47 -2.03
CA THR A 228 3.22 9.26 -0.80
C THR A 228 4.54 8.94 -0.13
N ALA A 229 5.07 9.94 0.56
CA ALA A 229 6.22 9.78 1.42
C ALA A 229 6.05 10.60 2.70
N THR A 230 6.69 10.16 3.77
CA THR A 230 6.64 10.85 5.06
C THR A 230 8.05 11.08 5.55
N ALA A 231 8.28 12.25 6.13
CA ALA A 231 9.53 12.55 6.81
C ALA A 231 9.42 12.14 8.27
N GLY A 232 10.40 11.38 8.75
CA GLY A 232 10.43 10.96 10.13
C GLY A 232 11.68 10.15 10.44
N ASN A 233 12.05 10.17 11.72
CA ASN A 233 13.12 9.33 12.26
C ASN A 233 12.52 8.24 13.15
N PRO A 234 13.26 7.14 13.38
CA PRO A 234 12.93 6.23 14.47
C PRO A 234 12.78 7.01 15.79
N GLY A 235 11.60 6.92 16.42
CA GLY A 235 11.32 7.56 17.72
C GLY A 235 10.69 8.96 17.68
N THR A 236 10.50 9.57 16.50
CA THR A 236 9.71 10.81 16.36
C THR A 236 8.25 10.49 16.04
N SER A 237 7.31 11.35 16.47
CA SER A 237 5.92 11.24 16.00
C SER A 237 5.92 11.30 14.46
N PRO A 238 5.30 10.35 13.75
CA PRO A 238 5.37 10.29 12.28
C PRO A 238 4.81 11.53 11.57
N ALA A 239 3.93 12.29 12.23
CA ALA A 239 3.38 13.53 11.69
C ALA A 239 4.32 14.75 11.82
N ALA A 240 5.32 14.68 12.71
CA ALA A 240 6.19 15.82 13.02
C ALA A 240 7.09 16.25 11.85
N GLY A 241 7.40 15.34 10.91
CA GLY A 241 8.15 15.68 9.69
C GLY A 241 7.30 16.06 8.49
N GLY A 242 5.99 15.81 8.56
CA GLY A 242 5.07 16.02 7.45
C GLY A 242 5.16 14.93 6.39
N SER A 243 4.18 14.94 5.49
CA SER A 243 4.12 14.05 4.33
C SER A 243 4.23 14.85 3.03
N VAL A 244 4.48 14.15 1.93
CA VAL A 244 4.46 14.70 0.57
C VAL A 244 3.73 13.73 -0.34
N VAL A 245 3.18 14.26 -1.42
CA VAL A 245 2.66 13.50 -2.55
C VAL A 245 3.54 13.82 -3.75
N GLY A 246 4.00 12.77 -4.44
CA GLY A 246 4.83 12.91 -5.63
C GLY A 246 4.30 12.12 -6.82
N VAL A 247 4.80 12.46 -8.00
CA VAL A 247 4.54 11.72 -9.24
C VAL A 247 5.87 11.32 -9.86
N LEU A 248 5.99 10.04 -10.20
CA LEU A 248 7.10 9.49 -10.97
C LEU A 248 6.67 9.25 -12.41
N ALA A 249 7.57 9.53 -13.35
CA ALA A 249 7.49 9.13 -14.74
C ALA A 249 7.52 7.60 -14.89
N PRO A 250 7.16 7.04 -16.07
CA PRO A 250 7.22 5.60 -16.29
C PRO A 250 8.61 4.99 -16.06
N ASP A 251 9.67 5.72 -16.43
CA ASP A 251 11.07 5.32 -16.21
C ASP A 251 11.54 5.47 -14.75
N GLY A 252 10.65 5.94 -13.88
CA GLY A 252 10.88 6.17 -12.47
C GLY A 252 11.41 7.56 -12.13
N SER A 253 11.72 8.43 -13.08
CA SER A 253 12.21 9.80 -12.81
C SER A 253 11.15 10.68 -12.10
N PRO A 254 11.53 11.60 -11.20
CA PRO A 254 10.56 12.44 -10.50
C PRO A 254 10.01 13.54 -11.41
N LEU A 255 8.70 13.72 -11.42
CA LEU A 255 8.00 14.76 -12.19
C LEU A 255 7.37 15.84 -11.31
N PHE A 256 6.96 15.47 -10.10
CA PHE A 256 6.24 16.33 -9.19
C PHE A 256 6.49 15.89 -7.75
N LEU A 257 6.57 16.85 -6.84
CA LEU A 257 6.60 16.62 -5.40
C LEU A 257 6.08 17.86 -4.68
N ASP A 258 5.06 17.70 -3.84
CA ASP A 258 4.51 18.80 -3.06
C ASP A 258 3.95 18.30 -1.73
N ALA A 259 3.90 19.17 -0.73
CA ALA A 259 3.40 18.87 0.59
C ALA A 259 1.91 19.24 0.71
N PRO A 260 1.10 18.46 1.43
CA PRO A 260 -0.24 18.88 1.83
C PRO A 260 -0.18 20.05 2.81
N GLU A 261 -1.30 20.74 2.93
CA GLU A 261 -1.49 21.79 3.92
C GLU A 261 -1.59 21.18 5.33
N GLY A 262 -0.65 21.56 6.20
CA GLY A 262 -0.61 21.13 7.61
C GLY A 262 0.11 19.80 7.86
N PRO A 263 0.31 19.45 9.14
CA PRO A 263 0.97 18.20 9.54
C PRO A 263 -0.01 17.04 9.38
N VAL A 264 0.19 16.22 8.35
CA VAL A 264 -0.60 15.00 8.13
C VAL A 264 0.33 13.82 7.84
N LEU A 265 -0.02 12.66 8.40
CA LEU A 265 0.63 11.39 8.14
C LEU A 265 -0.13 10.66 7.03
N LEU A 266 0.41 10.68 5.81
CA LEU A 266 -0.18 10.00 4.65
C LEU A 266 0.34 8.58 4.54
N THR A 267 -0.58 7.61 4.54
CA THR A 267 -0.25 6.19 4.59
C THR A 267 -0.90 5.37 3.48
N GLY A 268 -1.79 5.95 2.68
CA GLY A 268 -2.40 5.30 1.52
C GLY A 268 -2.70 6.29 0.42
N VAL A 269 -2.66 5.83 -0.84
CA VAL A 269 -2.99 6.67 -2.00
C VAL A 269 -3.66 5.84 -3.10
N ASP A 270 -4.74 6.38 -3.66
CA ASP A 270 -5.33 5.98 -4.94
C ASP A 270 -5.29 7.20 -5.87
N ALA A 271 -4.98 7.01 -7.14
CA ALA A 271 -4.84 8.08 -8.11
C ALA A 271 -5.58 7.77 -9.42
N ARG A 272 -6.25 8.78 -9.97
CA ARG A 272 -6.94 8.68 -11.27
C ARG A 272 -6.78 9.95 -12.08
N VAL A 273 -6.83 9.79 -13.40
CA VAL A 273 -6.88 10.93 -14.32
C VAL A 273 -8.33 11.17 -14.70
N GLU A 274 -8.87 12.32 -14.32
CA GLU A 274 -10.23 12.75 -14.68
C GLU A 274 -10.15 14.17 -15.23
N GLN A 275 -10.70 14.37 -16.43
CA GLN A 275 -10.69 15.66 -17.14
C GLN A 275 -9.27 16.25 -17.31
N GLY A 276 -8.27 15.38 -17.52
CA GLY A 276 -6.87 15.78 -17.72
C GLY A 276 -6.15 16.24 -16.45
N ARG A 277 -6.73 16.02 -15.26
CA ARG A 277 -6.08 16.29 -13.96
C ARG A 277 -5.92 15.01 -13.17
N VAL A 278 -4.88 14.95 -12.35
CA VAL A 278 -4.65 13.84 -11.43
C VAL A 278 -5.43 14.11 -10.15
N HIS A 279 -6.45 13.30 -9.90
CA HIS A 279 -7.20 13.29 -8.64
C HIS A 279 -6.69 12.17 -7.78
N VAL A 280 -6.51 12.46 -6.49
CA VAL A 280 -6.03 11.49 -5.52
C VAL A 280 -7.02 11.35 -4.38
N LEU A 281 -7.19 10.11 -3.93
CA LEU A 281 -7.70 9.80 -2.62
C LEU A 281 -6.51 9.39 -1.74
N LEU A 282 -6.52 9.84 -0.50
CA LEU A 282 -5.43 9.68 0.44
C LEU A 282 -5.97 9.16 1.77
N ILE A 283 -5.27 8.22 2.39
CA ILE A 283 -5.51 7.87 3.79
C ILE A 283 -4.58 8.70 4.66
N SER A 284 -5.17 9.41 5.63
CA SER A 284 -4.46 10.02 6.73
C SER A 284 -4.68 9.23 8.01
N ALA A 285 -3.60 8.72 8.59
CA ALA A 285 -3.66 8.02 9.87
C ALA A 285 -3.79 9.02 11.04
N SER A 286 -4.50 8.60 12.09
CA SER A 286 -4.65 9.40 13.31
C SER A 286 -3.37 9.34 14.16
N GLU A 287 -2.89 10.48 14.65
CA GLU A 287 -1.78 10.55 15.62
C GLU A 287 -2.13 9.91 16.98
N VAL A 288 -3.41 9.87 17.32
CA VAL A 288 -3.92 9.25 18.56
C VAL A 288 -4.41 7.86 18.20
N GLY A 289 -3.72 6.81 18.65
CA GLY A 289 -3.92 5.40 18.24
C GLY A 289 -5.32 4.78 18.48
N ALA A 290 -6.29 5.57 18.93
CA ALA A 290 -7.69 5.18 19.08
C ALA A 290 -8.67 5.89 18.14
N SER A 291 -8.26 6.94 17.41
CA SER A 291 -9.18 7.67 16.51
C SER A 291 -9.21 7.04 15.11
N PRO A 292 -10.32 7.19 14.37
CA PRO A 292 -10.43 6.64 13.01
C PRO A 292 -9.43 7.30 12.06
N ALA A 293 -8.84 6.48 11.19
CA ALA A 293 -8.20 6.96 9.98
C ALA A 293 -9.23 7.66 9.09
N SER A 294 -8.78 8.66 8.34
CA SER A 294 -9.65 9.47 7.48
C SER A 294 -9.26 9.33 6.01
N LEU A 295 -10.28 9.29 5.15
CA LEU A 295 -10.12 9.41 3.71
C LEU A 295 -10.20 10.90 3.33
N GLN A 296 -9.19 11.36 2.62
CA GLN A 296 -9.03 12.72 2.12
C GLN A 296 -9.00 12.69 0.59
N ALA A 297 -9.40 13.78 -0.06
CA ALA A 297 -9.29 13.95 -1.50
C ALA A 297 -8.49 15.21 -1.84
N ALA A 298 -7.78 15.17 -2.96
CA ALA A 298 -7.13 16.32 -3.54
C ALA A 298 -7.01 16.19 -5.06
N THR A 299 -6.74 17.32 -5.72
CA THR A 299 -6.31 17.33 -7.12
C THR A 299 -4.89 17.84 -7.17
N LEU A 300 -4.03 17.14 -7.90
CA LEU A 300 -2.65 17.53 -8.11
C LEU A 300 -2.54 18.42 -9.35
N ASP A 301 -1.75 19.47 -9.26
CA ASP A 301 -1.32 20.28 -10.41
C ASP A 301 -0.08 19.68 -11.10
N ALA A 302 0.01 18.35 -11.09
CA ALA A 302 1.06 17.62 -11.78
C ALA A 302 0.94 17.84 -13.30
N PRO A 303 2.05 17.84 -14.05
CA PRO A 303 2.02 17.94 -15.51
C PRO A 303 1.08 16.88 -16.09
N ALA A 304 0.28 17.23 -17.11
CA ALA A 304 -0.57 16.26 -17.80
C ALA A 304 0.25 15.16 -18.47
#